data_AF-A0A936QEB2-F1
#
_entry.id   AF-A0A936QEB2-F1
#
_cell.length_a   1.000
_cell.length_b   1.000
_cell.length_c   1.000
_cell.angle_alpha   90.00
_cell.angle_beta   90.00
_cell.angle_gamma   90.00
#
_symmetry.space_group_name_H-M   'P 1'
#
loop_
_entity.id
_entity.type
_entity.pdbx_description
1 polymer ?
#
loop_
_entity_poly.entity_id
_entity_poly.type
_entity_poly.pdbx_seq_one_letter_code
_entity_poly.pdbx_strand_id
1 'polypeptide(L)'
;MWQVQGDGTQYYLAIGGSPASIEHGINVFGSGDIKHCAAVMVRHARKALAAVLPDAELWQVRRVDVTHNYALPGPREVKQALRALLGADASRARASSMGGDTVGWNVGSDLRKGKAYHKGPQLAALIKKGRCEAAPYQVALCDKLLRLELTLGSRFWRRFEEKGLRWADLTEDELNAYHLDYFGRFFGSVEVTDMGQLLNQLEAVAVSPGQALAAHRTWALIKAIGRENAKGSMPRSTWSRHLKLLRDAGLSDTDLSSGEIIPFRRHVVQLHQPVTSWADLQQAA
;
A
#
# COMPACT_ATOMS: atom_id res chain seq x y z
N MET A 1 -1.02 6.30 -22.47
CA MET A 1 -1.75 5.35 -23.34
C MET A 1 -3.20 5.77 -23.37
N TRP A 2 -3.83 5.73 -24.54
CA TRP A 2 -5.26 5.94 -24.69
C TRP A 2 -5.83 4.83 -25.58
N GLN A 3 -7.08 4.48 -25.35
CA GLN A 3 -7.78 3.44 -26.11
C GLN A 3 -9.28 3.69 -26.06
N VAL A 4 -9.98 3.36 -27.15
CA VAL A 4 -11.44 3.29 -27.13
C VAL A 4 -11.83 1.96 -26.51
N GLN A 5 -12.68 1.99 -25.48
CA GLN A 5 -13.24 0.82 -24.82
C GLN A 5 -14.76 0.81 -25.00
N GLY A 6 -15.37 -0.35 -24.81
CA GLY A 6 -16.82 -0.48 -24.74
C GLY A 6 -17.25 -1.40 -23.61
N ASP A 7 -18.41 -1.15 -23.04
CA ASP A 7 -19.02 -1.99 -21.98
C ASP A 7 -20.23 -2.79 -22.48
N GLY A 8 -20.42 -2.84 -23.80
CA GLY A 8 -21.58 -3.45 -24.45
C GLY A 8 -22.76 -2.50 -24.67
N THR A 9 -22.74 -1.31 -24.06
CA THR A 9 -23.79 -0.30 -24.21
C THR A 9 -23.28 1.01 -24.80
N GLN A 10 -22.07 1.43 -24.42
CA GLN A 10 -21.46 2.66 -24.89
C GLN A 10 -19.98 2.45 -25.20
N TYR A 11 -19.48 3.25 -26.15
CA TYR A 11 -18.05 3.39 -26.38
C TYR A 11 -17.53 4.63 -25.66
N TYR A 12 -16.38 4.50 -25.03
CA TYR A 12 -15.74 5.60 -24.31
C TYR A 12 -14.24 5.61 -24.56
N LEU A 13 -13.65 6.81 -24.53
CA LEU A 13 -12.21 6.98 -24.54
C LEU A 13 -11.68 6.73 -23.14
N ALA A 14 -10.74 5.81 -22.99
CA ALA A 14 -10.00 5.58 -21.76
C ALA A 14 -8.57 6.12 -21.93
N ILE A 15 -8.18 7.03 -21.04
CA ILE A 15 -6.80 7.52 -20.94
C ILE A 15 -6.14 6.93 -19.68
N GLY A 16 -4.86 6.59 -19.76
CA GLY A 16 -4.12 6.03 -18.63
C GLY A 16 -2.62 6.13 -18.81
N GLY A 17 -1.90 6.24 -17.69
CA GLY A 17 -0.45 6.36 -17.67
C GLY A 17 0.05 6.78 -16.29
N SER A 18 1.33 7.13 -16.22
CA SER A 18 1.92 7.75 -15.04
C SER A 18 2.12 9.25 -15.33
N PRO A 19 1.47 10.15 -14.56
CA PRO A 19 1.71 11.59 -14.67
C PRO A 19 3.19 11.95 -14.50
N ALA A 20 3.86 11.34 -13.52
CA ALA A 20 5.30 11.50 -13.29
C ALA A 20 6.15 11.14 -14.51
N SER A 21 5.86 10.03 -15.20
CA SER A 21 6.55 9.70 -16.45
C SER A 21 6.32 10.73 -17.55
N ILE A 22 5.12 11.31 -17.64
CA ILE A 22 4.78 12.29 -18.67
C ILE A 22 5.51 13.61 -18.41
N GLU A 23 5.56 14.07 -17.16
CA GLU A 23 6.17 15.36 -16.80
C GLU A 23 7.69 15.30 -16.65
N HIS A 24 8.21 14.20 -16.10
CA HIS A 24 9.62 14.10 -15.68
C HIS A 24 10.41 13.05 -16.47
N GLY A 25 9.78 12.31 -17.38
CA GLY A 25 10.42 11.22 -18.14
C GLY A 25 10.70 9.95 -17.32
N ILE A 26 10.53 9.99 -16.00
CA ILE A 26 10.82 8.88 -15.08
C ILE A 26 9.74 8.77 -13.99
N ASN A 27 9.24 7.56 -13.72
CA ASN A 27 8.25 7.31 -12.68
C ASN A 27 8.93 6.85 -11.38
N VAL A 28 9.58 7.78 -10.69
CA VAL A 28 10.11 7.57 -9.33
C VAL A 28 9.37 8.43 -8.32
N PHE A 29 9.39 9.74 -8.50
CA PHE A 29 8.62 10.68 -7.69
C PHE A 29 7.61 11.41 -8.56
N GLY A 30 6.50 11.85 -7.97
CA GLY A 30 5.39 12.49 -8.65
C GLY A 30 4.53 13.27 -7.65
N SER A 31 3.37 13.72 -8.09
CA SER A 31 2.45 14.50 -7.26
C SER A 31 1.40 13.62 -6.55
N GLY A 32 1.02 14.01 -5.34
CA GLY A 32 -0.15 13.50 -4.63
C GLY A 32 -1.45 14.24 -4.97
N ASP A 33 -1.37 15.36 -5.70
CA ASP A 33 -2.55 16.09 -6.19
C ASP A 33 -3.19 15.34 -7.37
N ILE A 34 -4.35 14.73 -7.09
CA ILE A 34 -5.11 13.95 -8.07
C ILE A 34 -5.65 14.81 -9.23
N LYS A 35 -6.01 16.07 -8.99
CA LYS A 35 -6.49 16.99 -10.03
C LYS A 35 -5.35 17.34 -10.98
N HIS A 36 -4.19 17.69 -10.43
CA HIS A 36 -2.98 17.94 -11.22
C HIS A 36 -2.62 16.71 -12.07
N CYS A 37 -2.58 15.53 -11.45
CA CYS A 37 -2.29 14.27 -12.12
C CYS A 37 -3.26 13.98 -13.29
N ALA A 38 -4.57 14.20 -13.09
CA ALA A 38 -5.56 14.04 -14.14
C ALA A 38 -5.37 15.07 -15.27
N ALA A 39 -5.13 16.34 -14.93
CA ALA A 39 -4.89 17.41 -15.90
C ALA A 39 -3.68 17.15 -16.78
N VAL A 40 -2.57 16.64 -16.22
CA VAL A 40 -1.37 16.22 -16.96
C VAL A 40 -1.73 15.16 -18.00
N MET A 41 -2.46 14.11 -17.60
CA MET A 41 -2.85 13.03 -18.50
C MET A 41 -3.79 13.52 -19.62
N VAL A 42 -4.79 14.32 -19.29
CA VAL A 42 -5.74 14.87 -20.28
C VAL A 42 -5.02 15.79 -21.26
N ARG A 43 -4.14 16.68 -20.78
CA ARG A 43 -3.36 17.58 -21.65
C ARG A 43 -2.45 16.80 -22.59
N HIS A 44 -1.81 15.75 -22.09
CA HIS A 44 -0.97 14.88 -22.91
C HIS A 44 -1.80 14.15 -23.99
N ALA A 45 -2.96 13.59 -23.63
CA ALA A 45 -3.86 12.95 -24.59
C ALA A 45 -4.40 13.95 -25.62
N ARG A 46 -4.79 15.17 -25.20
CA ARG A 46 -5.26 16.26 -26.06
C ARG A 46 -4.22 16.59 -27.15
N LYS A 47 -2.96 16.72 -26.75
CA LYS A 47 -1.84 16.97 -27.67
C LYS A 47 -1.62 15.79 -28.62
N ALA A 48 -1.61 14.57 -28.11
CA ALA A 48 -1.29 13.39 -28.90
C ALA A 48 -2.39 12.99 -29.90
N LEU A 49 -3.66 13.23 -29.54
CA LEU A 49 -4.81 13.00 -30.40
C LEU A 49 -5.12 14.17 -31.35
N ALA A 50 -4.47 15.31 -31.16
CA ALA A 50 -4.79 16.57 -31.84
C ALA A 50 -6.30 16.90 -31.79
N ALA A 51 -6.93 16.64 -30.64
CA ALA A 51 -8.38 16.74 -30.45
C ALA A 51 -8.71 17.62 -29.25
N VAL A 52 -9.89 18.26 -29.26
CA VAL A 52 -10.43 18.94 -28.07
C VAL A 52 -11.02 17.89 -27.13
N LEU A 53 -10.49 17.79 -25.93
CA LEU A 53 -10.95 16.88 -24.88
C LEU A 53 -11.56 17.67 -23.72
N PRO A 54 -12.59 17.14 -23.04
CA PRO A 54 -13.19 17.79 -21.88
C PRO A 54 -12.16 17.96 -20.75
N ASP A 55 -12.41 18.94 -19.89
CA ASP A 55 -11.57 19.20 -18.73
C ASP A 55 -11.53 18.01 -17.77
N ALA A 56 -10.44 17.91 -17.00
CA ALA A 56 -10.14 16.74 -16.20
C ALA A 56 -11.30 16.32 -15.28
N GLU A 57 -11.97 17.27 -14.63
CA GLU A 57 -13.08 17.00 -13.70
C GLU A 57 -14.32 16.34 -14.34
N LEU A 58 -14.45 16.41 -15.66
CA LEU A 58 -15.56 15.78 -16.40
C LEU A 58 -15.28 14.30 -16.73
N TRP A 59 -14.08 13.79 -16.41
CA TRP A 59 -13.73 12.41 -16.62
C TRP A 59 -14.12 11.54 -15.42
N GLN A 60 -14.50 10.30 -15.71
CA GLN A 60 -14.63 9.27 -14.68
C GLN A 60 -13.27 8.67 -14.33
N VAL A 61 -12.95 8.61 -13.05
CA VAL A 61 -11.74 7.92 -12.58
C VAL A 61 -12.00 6.42 -12.49
N ARG A 62 -11.18 5.64 -13.20
CA ARG A 62 -11.26 4.17 -13.22
C ARG A 62 -10.22 3.50 -12.35
N ARG A 63 -9.07 4.16 -12.16
CA ARG A 63 -7.94 3.62 -11.40
C ARG A 63 -7.00 4.74 -10.96
N VAL A 64 -6.54 4.66 -9.72
CA VAL A 64 -5.44 5.46 -9.18
C VAL A 64 -4.48 4.53 -8.46
N ASP A 65 -3.19 4.68 -8.71
CA ASP A 65 -2.13 3.98 -7.98
C ASP A 65 -1.43 4.99 -7.06
N VAL A 66 -1.62 4.87 -5.75
CA VAL A 66 -0.98 5.69 -4.71
C VAL A 66 0.32 5.02 -4.30
N THR A 67 1.45 5.73 -4.35
CA THR A 67 2.77 5.13 -4.10
C THR A 67 3.50 5.82 -2.96
N HIS A 68 4.01 5.03 -2.01
CA HIS A 68 4.98 5.46 -1.01
C HIS A 68 6.33 4.78 -1.28
N ASN A 69 7.42 5.54 -1.18
CA ASN A 69 8.78 5.04 -1.33
C ASN A 69 9.48 5.07 0.04
N TYR A 70 10.21 4.02 0.36
CA TYR A 70 10.98 3.92 1.59
C TYR A 70 12.43 3.68 1.25
N ALA A 71 13.29 4.58 1.73
CA ALA A 71 14.73 4.47 1.60
C ALA A 71 15.26 3.47 2.63
N LEU A 72 16.07 2.52 2.15
CA LEU A 72 16.71 1.50 2.97
C LEU A 72 18.23 1.62 2.85
N PRO A 73 19.02 1.11 3.81
CA PRO A 73 20.49 1.21 3.77
C PRO A 73 21.10 0.67 2.47
N GLY A 74 20.49 -0.36 1.88
CA GLY A 74 20.99 -1.00 0.67
C GLY A 74 20.01 -1.98 0.03
N PRO A 75 20.37 -2.53 -1.14
CA PRO A 75 19.54 -3.48 -1.88
C PRO A 75 19.33 -4.80 -1.13
N ARG A 76 20.25 -5.17 -0.22
CA ARG A 76 20.10 -6.37 0.61
C ARG A 76 18.93 -6.20 1.58
N GLU A 77 18.81 -5.04 2.20
CA GLU A 77 17.76 -4.67 3.14
C GLU A 77 16.41 -4.58 2.43
N VAL A 78 16.37 -4.06 1.20
CA VAL A 78 15.16 -4.08 0.35
C VAL A 78 14.66 -5.51 0.11
N LYS A 79 15.57 -6.43 -0.24
CA LYS A 79 15.21 -7.84 -0.46
C LYS A 79 14.76 -8.53 0.81
N GLN A 80 15.39 -8.24 1.95
CA GLN A 80 14.95 -8.76 3.25
C GLN A 80 13.55 -8.25 3.59
N ALA A 81 13.27 -6.96 3.35
CA ALA A 81 11.94 -6.38 3.53
C ALA A 81 10.86 -7.04 2.67
N LEU A 82 11.15 -7.28 1.40
CA LEU A 82 10.22 -7.99 0.53
C LEU A 82 9.97 -9.43 0.96
N ARG A 83 11.00 -10.16 1.42
CA ARG A 83 10.83 -11.53 1.93
C ARG A 83 9.96 -11.57 3.18
N ALA A 84 10.13 -10.61 4.08
CA ALA A 84 9.29 -10.52 5.26
C ALA A 84 7.85 -10.15 4.92
N LEU A 85 7.67 -9.24 3.95
CA LEU A 85 6.35 -8.90 3.42
C LEU A 85 5.66 -10.08 2.75
N LEU A 86 6.41 -11.00 2.14
CA LEU A 86 5.87 -12.24 1.58
C LEU A 86 5.34 -13.19 2.66
N GLY A 87 5.96 -13.18 3.85
CA GLY A 87 5.46 -13.93 5.02
C GLY A 87 4.33 -13.21 5.77
N ALA A 88 4.06 -11.94 5.43
CA ALA A 88 3.04 -11.12 6.06
C ALA A 88 1.66 -11.34 5.41
N ASP A 89 1.02 -12.45 5.78
CA ASP A 89 -0.38 -12.68 5.43
C ASP A 89 -1.30 -11.83 6.31
N ALA A 90 -2.26 -11.11 5.72
CA ALA A 90 -3.24 -10.32 6.47
C ALA A 90 -4.65 -10.89 6.28
N SER A 91 -5.11 -11.72 7.22
CA SER A 91 -6.45 -12.32 7.27
C SER A 91 -6.93 -12.96 5.96
N ARG A 92 -7.57 -12.18 5.07
CA ARG A 92 -8.09 -12.59 3.75
C ARG A 92 -7.18 -12.23 2.57
N ALA A 93 -6.20 -11.35 2.76
CA ALA A 93 -5.20 -10.98 1.76
C ALA A 93 -3.97 -11.86 1.95
N ARG A 94 -3.77 -12.81 1.03
CA ARG A 94 -2.56 -13.61 0.97
C ARG A 94 -1.51 -12.89 0.17
N ALA A 95 -0.31 -12.79 0.72
CA ALA A 95 0.84 -12.30 -0.02
C ALA A 95 1.20 -13.34 -1.10
N SER A 96 1.43 -12.90 -2.33
CA SER A 96 1.93 -13.77 -3.38
C SER A 96 3.18 -13.17 -4.02
N SER A 97 4.16 -14.02 -4.28
CA SER A 97 5.28 -13.65 -5.12
C SER A 97 4.75 -13.46 -6.55
N MET A 98 4.96 -12.28 -7.12
CA MET A 98 4.61 -12.00 -8.51
C MET A 98 5.79 -12.28 -9.47
N GLY A 99 6.81 -12.99 -8.99
CA GLY A 99 8.10 -13.17 -9.65
C GLY A 99 9.10 -12.07 -9.29
N GLY A 100 10.36 -12.46 -9.13
CA GLY A 100 11.46 -11.54 -8.78
C GLY A 100 11.30 -10.89 -7.39
N ASP A 101 11.73 -9.63 -7.29
CA ASP A 101 11.69 -8.81 -6.07
C ASP A 101 10.34 -8.06 -5.95
N THR A 102 9.21 -8.78 -6.04
CA THR A 102 7.85 -8.19 -5.96
C THR A 102 6.87 -9.07 -5.17
N VAL A 103 6.16 -8.45 -4.24
CA VAL A 103 5.07 -9.03 -3.45
C VAL A 103 3.75 -8.35 -3.81
N GLY A 104 2.69 -9.13 -4.03
CA GLY A 104 1.35 -8.63 -4.33
C GLY A 104 0.32 -9.06 -3.30
N TRP A 105 -0.68 -8.21 -3.06
CA TRP A 105 -1.85 -8.52 -2.25
C TRP A 105 -3.12 -8.22 -3.04
N ASN A 106 -4.06 -9.16 -3.03
CA ASN A 106 -5.34 -9.05 -3.76
C ASN A 106 -5.17 -8.71 -5.26
N VAL A 107 -4.20 -9.31 -5.95
CA VAL A 107 -3.78 -8.95 -7.34
C VAL A 107 -4.93 -8.85 -8.35
N GLY A 108 -6.00 -9.62 -8.17
CA GLY A 108 -7.22 -9.61 -9.00
C GLY A 108 -8.34 -8.67 -8.54
N SER A 109 -8.18 -7.94 -7.43
CA SER A 109 -9.23 -7.05 -6.93
C SER A 109 -9.36 -5.80 -7.79
N ASP A 110 -10.61 -5.48 -8.13
CA ASP A 110 -11.05 -4.23 -8.73
C ASP A 110 -11.45 -3.17 -7.68
N LEU A 111 -11.37 -3.51 -6.38
CA LEU A 111 -11.63 -2.60 -5.27
C LEU A 111 -10.30 -2.00 -4.78
N ARG A 112 -9.46 -2.80 -4.14
CA ARG A 112 -8.14 -2.38 -3.63
C ARG A 112 -7.14 -3.51 -3.73
N LYS A 113 -5.94 -3.22 -4.22
CA LYS A 113 -4.82 -4.17 -4.26
C LYS A 113 -3.50 -3.48 -3.98
N GLY A 114 -2.61 -4.19 -3.31
CA GLY A 114 -1.30 -3.68 -2.93
C GLY A 114 -0.20 -4.39 -3.72
N LYS A 115 0.92 -3.69 -3.90
CA LYS A 115 2.13 -4.25 -4.47
C LYS A 115 3.35 -3.63 -3.79
N ALA A 116 4.27 -4.45 -3.32
CA ALA A 116 5.57 -4.03 -2.82
C ALA A 116 6.65 -4.51 -3.77
N TYR A 117 7.62 -3.65 -4.12
CA TYR A 117 8.71 -4.08 -4.99
C TYR A 117 9.98 -3.25 -4.84
N HIS A 118 11.08 -3.85 -5.27
CA HIS A 118 12.39 -3.21 -5.33
C HIS A 118 12.48 -2.29 -6.57
N LYS A 119 12.65 -0.98 -6.35
CA LYS A 119 12.52 0.00 -7.45
C LYS A 119 13.72 0.00 -8.40
N GLY A 120 14.94 -0.28 -7.94
CA GLY A 120 16.17 -0.35 -8.75
C GLY A 120 16.07 -1.30 -9.96
N PRO A 121 16.01 -2.63 -9.79
CA PRO A 121 15.73 -3.61 -10.83
C PRO A 121 14.55 -3.24 -11.73
N GLN A 122 13.47 -2.69 -11.17
CA GLN A 122 12.32 -2.26 -11.95
C GLN A 122 12.67 -1.10 -12.90
N LEU A 123 13.40 -0.09 -12.42
CA LEU A 123 13.88 1.03 -13.23
C LEU A 123 14.89 0.57 -14.28
N ALA A 124 15.84 -0.29 -13.91
CA ALA A 124 16.82 -0.87 -14.84
C ALA A 124 16.13 -1.64 -15.98
N ALA A 125 15.07 -2.40 -15.67
CA ALA A 125 14.28 -3.09 -16.67
C ALA A 125 13.51 -2.13 -17.61
N LEU A 126 13.07 -0.98 -17.12
CA LEU A 126 12.43 0.06 -17.95
C LEU A 126 13.44 0.74 -18.88
N ILE A 127 14.63 1.07 -18.37
CA ILE A 127 15.73 1.63 -19.17
C ILE A 127 16.13 0.67 -20.29
N LYS A 128 16.34 -0.61 -19.96
CA LYS A 128 16.66 -1.66 -20.96
C LYS A 128 15.61 -1.79 -22.06
N LYS A 129 14.33 -1.50 -21.74
CA LYS A 129 13.21 -1.53 -22.70
C LYS A 129 13.03 -0.20 -23.46
N GLY A 130 13.91 0.79 -23.28
CA GLY A 130 13.80 2.12 -23.87
C GLY A 130 12.56 2.88 -23.43
N ARG A 131 12.04 2.61 -22.23
CA ARG A 131 10.81 3.23 -21.71
C ARG A 131 11.06 4.51 -20.90
N CYS A 132 12.28 4.70 -20.44
CA CYS A 132 12.73 5.92 -19.75
C CYS A 132 14.26 5.99 -19.78
N GLU A 133 14.79 7.18 -19.51
CA GLU A 133 16.21 7.43 -19.27
C GLU A 133 16.41 7.84 -17.82
N ALA A 134 17.54 7.46 -17.24
CA ALA A 134 17.93 7.86 -15.88
C ALA A 134 19.44 7.99 -15.79
N ALA A 135 19.92 8.97 -15.04
CA ALA A 135 21.34 9.11 -14.77
C ALA A 135 21.83 7.95 -13.87
N PRO A 136 23.12 7.55 -13.96
CA PRO A 136 23.66 6.45 -13.15
C PRO A 136 23.43 6.61 -11.65
N TYR A 137 23.54 7.83 -11.12
CA TYR A 137 23.29 8.10 -9.70
C TYR A 137 21.81 7.87 -9.32
N GLN A 138 20.85 8.17 -10.21
CA GLN A 138 19.42 7.93 -9.96
C GLN A 138 19.13 6.43 -9.87
N VAL A 139 19.78 5.63 -10.73
CA VAL A 139 19.69 4.16 -10.69
C VAL A 139 20.24 3.63 -9.37
N ALA A 140 21.41 4.10 -8.94
CA ALA A 140 22.03 3.70 -7.68
C ALA A 140 21.15 4.06 -6.47
N LEU A 141 20.54 5.25 -6.45
CA LEU A 141 19.60 5.65 -5.40
C LEU A 141 18.33 4.79 -5.41
N CYS A 142 17.78 4.47 -6.59
CA CYS A 142 16.61 3.61 -6.69
C CYS A 142 16.88 2.17 -6.24
N ASP A 143 18.14 1.73 -6.24
CA ASP A 143 18.51 0.40 -5.74
C ASP A 143 18.38 0.27 -4.21
N LYS A 144 18.19 1.40 -3.53
CA LYS A 144 17.90 1.47 -2.09
C LYS A 144 16.41 1.63 -1.77
N LEU A 145 15.54 1.65 -2.79
CA LEU A 145 14.12 1.97 -2.62
C LEU A 145 13.23 0.71 -2.60
N LEU A 146 12.49 0.57 -1.50
CA LEU A 146 11.27 -0.22 -1.42
C LEU A 146 10.07 0.64 -1.79
N ARG A 147 9.29 0.26 -2.79
CA ARG A 147 8.03 0.94 -3.12
C ARG A 147 6.83 0.13 -2.68
N LEU A 148 5.89 0.78 -1.99
CA LEU A 148 4.54 0.27 -1.72
C LEU A 148 3.53 1.02 -2.58
N GLU A 149 2.81 0.30 -3.42
CA GLU A 149 1.82 0.83 -4.36
C GLU A 149 0.42 0.28 -4.00
N LEU A 150 -0.49 1.17 -3.64
CA LEU A 150 -1.92 0.87 -3.47
C LEU A 150 -2.68 1.26 -4.73
N THR A 151 -3.25 0.28 -5.41
CA THR A 151 -4.23 0.52 -6.47
C THR A 151 -5.63 0.65 -5.88
N LEU A 152 -6.28 1.78 -6.13
CA LEU A 152 -7.72 2.02 -5.99
C LEU A 152 -8.39 1.76 -7.34
N GLY A 153 -9.08 0.63 -7.47
CA GLY A 153 -9.65 0.15 -8.74
C GLY A 153 -11.05 0.68 -9.05
N SER A 154 -11.62 0.25 -10.18
CA SER A 154 -12.89 0.78 -10.71
C SER A 154 -14.07 0.60 -9.76
N ARG A 155 -14.12 -0.50 -9.00
CA ARG A 155 -15.18 -0.74 -8.00
C ARG A 155 -15.05 0.18 -6.80
N PHE A 156 -13.83 0.62 -6.46
CA PHE A 156 -13.64 1.62 -5.41
C PHE A 156 -14.26 2.95 -5.84
N TRP A 157 -13.92 3.42 -7.04
CA TRP A 157 -14.39 4.70 -7.57
C TRP A 157 -15.91 4.71 -7.80
N ARG A 158 -16.47 3.62 -8.30
CA ARG A 158 -17.94 3.50 -8.42
C ARG A 158 -18.63 3.65 -7.06
N ARG A 159 -18.12 2.98 -6.01
CA ARG A 159 -18.64 3.12 -4.64
C ARG A 159 -18.39 4.50 -4.02
N PHE A 160 -17.37 5.20 -4.49
CA PHE A 160 -17.06 6.56 -4.07
C PHE A 160 -18.11 7.52 -4.64
N GLU A 161 -18.42 7.39 -5.93
CA GLU A 161 -19.46 8.14 -6.64
C GLU A 161 -20.88 7.80 -6.12
N GLU A 162 -21.18 6.53 -5.85
CA GLU A 162 -22.45 6.08 -5.25
C GLU A 162 -22.74 6.73 -3.88
N LYS A 163 -21.70 7.20 -3.18
CA LYS A 163 -21.83 7.96 -1.92
C LYS A 163 -22.01 9.48 -2.14
N GLY A 164 -22.11 9.93 -3.38
CA GLY A 164 -22.19 11.34 -3.75
C GLY A 164 -20.86 12.08 -3.63
N LEU A 165 -19.72 11.37 -3.51
CA LEU A 165 -18.40 11.99 -3.40
C LEU A 165 -17.78 12.18 -4.79
N ARG A 166 -17.08 13.28 -5.00
CA ARG A 166 -16.36 13.57 -6.25
C ARG A 166 -14.88 13.29 -6.07
N TRP A 167 -14.29 12.53 -6.98
CA TRP A 167 -12.86 12.20 -6.93
C TRP A 167 -11.97 13.46 -6.93
N ALA A 168 -12.43 14.52 -7.60
CA ALA A 168 -11.70 15.78 -7.70
C ALA A 168 -11.51 16.41 -6.31
N ASP A 169 -12.42 16.18 -5.37
CA ASP A 169 -12.36 16.79 -4.05
C ASP A 169 -11.42 16.04 -3.09
N LEU A 170 -10.84 14.90 -3.51
CA LEU A 170 -9.85 14.17 -2.71
C LEU A 170 -8.54 14.94 -2.60
N THR A 171 -8.10 15.07 -1.36
CA THR A 171 -6.80 15.63 -1.00
C THR A 171 -5.70 14.57 -1.02
N GLU A 172 -4.45 15.02 -1.08
CA GLU A 172 -3.28 14.15 -0.92
C GLU A 172 -3.30 13.41 0.43
N ASP A 173 -3.71 14.09 1.51
CA ASP A 173 -3.80 13.50 2.85
C ASP A 173 -4.81 12.35 2.91
N GLU A 174 -5.96 12.47 2.23
CA GLU A 174 -6.94 11.39 2.16
C GLU A 174 -6.43 10.19 1.35
N LEU A 175 -5.70 10.44 0.26
CA LEU A 175 -5.04 9.37 -0.51
C LEU A 175 -3.97 8.67 0.33
N ASN A 176 -3.18 9.44 1.09
CA ASN A 176 -2.22 8.93 2.05
C ASN A 176 -2.91 8.11 3.15
N ALA A 177 -4.04 8.57 3.67
CA ALA A 177 -4.82 7.82 4.65
C ALA A 177 -5.32 6.47 4.08
N TYR A 178 -5.76 6.41 2.83
CA TYR A 178 -6.11 5.14 2.19
C TYR A 178 -4.92 4.19 2.05
N HIS A 179 -3.75 4.73 1.71
CA HIS A 179 -2.52 3.96 1.62
C HIS A 179 -2.12 3.38 2.98
N LEU A 180 -2.05 4.23 4.01
CA LEU A 180 -1.70 3.84 5.37
C LEU A 180 -2.71 2.85 5.98
N ASP A 181 -4.03 3.04 5.77
CA ASP A 181 -5.07 2.09 6.19
C ASP A 181 -4.87 0.72 5.54
N TYR A 182 -4.54 0.69 4.24
CA TYR A 182 -4.36 -0.56 3.52
C TYR A 182 -3.10 -1.29 4.01
N PHE A 183 -1.98 -0.56 4.07
CA PHE A 183 -0.68 -1.15 4.33
C PHE A 183 -0.41 -1.39 5.82
N GLY A 184 -0.92 -0.54 6.72
CA GLY A 184 -0.75 -0.66 8.16
C GLY A 184 -1.20 -2.02 8.73
N ARG A 185 -2.13 -2.70 8.05
CA ARG A 185 -2.60 -4.05 8.40
C ARG A 185 -1.53 -5.13 8.26
N PHE A 186 -0.52 -4.91 7.39
CA PHE A 186 0.62 -5.80 7.21
C PHE A 186 1.78 -5.43 8.14
N PHE A 187 1.95 -4.15 8.45
CA PHE A 187 3.11 -3.65 9.18
C PHE A 187 2.94 -3.69 10.71
N GLY A 188 1.74 -3.40 11.25
CA GLY A 188 1.54 -3.27 12.70
C GLY A 188 2.36 -2.12 13.30
N SER A 189 1.82 -1.43 14.30
CA SER A 189 2.44 -0.21 14.83
C SER A 189 3.34 -0.45 16.05
N VAL A 190 3.42 -1.68 16.59
CA VAL A 190 4.04 -1.86 17.91
C VAL A 190 5.22 -2.82 17.91
N GLU A 191 6.35 -2.28 18.35
CA GLU A 191 7.45 -2.99 19.02
C GLU A 191 6.91 -3.66 20.30
N VAL A 192 6.02 -4.65 20.17
CA VAL A 192 5.64 -5.48 21.33
C VAL A 192 6.81 -6.45 21.50
N THR A 193 7.82 -6.04 22.25
CA THR A 193 8.98 -6.90 22.52
C THR A 193 8.66 -7.97 23.57
N ASP A 194 7.61 -7.76 24.37
CA ASP A 194 7.23 -8.63 25.48
C ASP A 194 5.70 -8.65 25.73
N MET A 195 5.19 -9.78 26.24
CA MET A 195 3.79 -9.97 26.65
C MET A 195 3.33 -8.96 27.69
N GLY A 196 4.24 -8.41 28.51
CA GLY A 196 3.94 -7.34 29.46
C GLY A 196 3.62 -5.99 28.78
N GLN A 197 4.32 -5.65 27.69
CA GLN A 197 4.09 -4.40 26.97
C GLN A 197 2.76 -4.40 26.21
N LEU A 198 2.32 -5.57 25.71
CA LEU A 198 1.03 -5.69 25.05
C LEU A 198 -0.14 -5.44 26.00
N LEU A 199 -0.06 -5.89 27.24
CA LEU A 199 -1.15 -5.66 28.19
C LEU A 199 -1.31 -4.15 28.47
N ASN A 200 -0.20 -3.42 28.63
CA ASN A 200 -0.24 -1.96 28.81
C ASN A 200 -0.84 -1.24 27.58
N GLN A 201 -0.47 -1.67 26.37
CA GLN A 201 -1.06 -1.15 25.13
C GLN A 201 -2.56 -1.44 25.04
N LEU A 202 -2.99 -2.65 25.43
CA LEU A 202 -4.39 -3.03 25.48
C LEU A 202 -5.17 -2.24 26.53
N GLU A 203 -4.58 -1.99 27.70
CA GLU A 203 -5.19 -1.17 28.75
C GLU A 203 -5.40 0.29 28.30
N ALA A 204 -4.52 0.82 27.45
CA ALA A 204 -4.67 2.16 26.89
C ALA A 204 -5.83 2.29 25.89
N VAL A 205 -6.21 1.21 25.20
CA VAL A 205 -7.26 1.23 24.16
C VAL A 205 -8.58 0.57 24.57
N ALA A 206 -8.58 -0.26 25.62
CA ALA A 206 -9.76 -0.96 26.09
C ALA A 206 -10.65 -0.09 26.97
N VAL A 207 -11.95 -0.36 26.98
CA VAL A 207 -12.93 0.34 27.84
C VAL A 207 -12.74 -0.02 29.31
N SER A 208 -12.20 -1.21 29.60
CA SER A 208 -11.89 -1.63 30.96
C SER A 208 -10.67 -2.56 31.02
N PRO A 209 -9.99 -2.63 32.18
CA PRO A 209 -8.86 -3.56 32.37
C PRO A 209 -9.26 -5.03 32.13
N GLY A 210 -10.49 -5.40 32.48
CA GLY A 210 -11.00 -6.75 32.23
C GLY A 210 -11.11 -7.08 30.73
N GLN A 211 -11.44 -6.09 29.89
CA GLN A 211 -11.44 -6.29 28.43
C GLN A 211 -10.02 -6.39 27.87
N ALA A 212 -9.09 -5.57 28.35
CA ALA A 212 -7.68 -5.66 27.98
C ALA A 212 -7.12 -7.05 28.29
N LEU A 213 -7.36 -7.54 29.51
CA LEU A 213 -6.92 -8.87 29.94
C LEU A 213 -7.57 -10.00 29.11
N ALA A 214 -8.84 -9.88 28.75
CA ALA A 214 -9.51 -10.88 27.91
C ALA A 214 -8.94 -10.93 26.47
N ALA A 215 -8.63 -9.77 25.89
CA ALA A 215 -7.97 -9.68 24.60
C ALA A 215 -6.54 -10.22 24.66
N HIS A 216 -5.79 -9.91 25.72
CA HIS A 216 -4.45 -10.43 25.99
C HIS A 216 -4.43 -11.96 26.11
N ARG A 217 -5.38 -12.54 26.85
CA ARG A 217 -5.56 -14.00 26.94
C ARG A 217 -5.88 -14.62 25.58
N THR A 218 -6.65 -13.94 24.75
CA THR A 218 -6.94 -14.40 23.38
C THR A 218 -5.67 -14.43 22.54
N TRP A 219 -4.80 -13.43 22.69
CA TRP A 219 -3.49 -13.44 22.05
C TRP A 219 -2.61 -14.59 22.55
N ALA A 220 -2.51 -14.80 23.86
CA ALA A 220 -1.78 -15.93 24.43
C ALA A 220 -2.29 -17.28 23.89
N LEU A 221 -3.62 -17.41 23.72
CA LEU A 221 -4.24 -18.58 23.12
C LEU A 221 -3.87 -18.75 21.63
N ILE A 222 -3.88 -17.66 20.85
CA ILE A 222 -3.41 -17.69 19.46
C ILE A 222 -1.95 -18.16 19.38
N LYS A 223 -1.07 -17.70 20.27
CA LYS A 223 0.33 -18.17 20.33
C LYS A 223 0.42 -19.65 20.69
N ALA A 224 -0.42 -20.13 21.59
CA ALA A 224 -0.36 -21.49 22.12
C ALA A 224 -0.91 -22.54 21.15
N ILE A 225 -2.05 -22.27 20.50
CA ILE A 225 -2.78 -23.28 19.71
C ILE A 225 -3.05 -22.86 18.26
N GLY A 226 -2.58 -21.68 17.85
CA GLY A 226 -2.79 -21.13 16.51
C GLY A 226 -4.15 -20.44 16.34
N ARG A 227 -4.23 -19.54 15.36
CA ARG A 227 -5.37 -18.65 15.13
C ARG A 227 -6.70 -19.38 14.92
N GLU A 228 -6.75 -20.37 14.04
CA GLU A 228 -8.02 -21.02 13.69
C GLU A 228 -8.56 -21.87 14.85
N ASN A 229 -7.70 -22.54 15.61
CA ASN A 229 -8.12 -23.27 16.81
C ASN A 229 -8.60 -22.32 17.91
N ALA A 230 -7.86 -21.22 18.15
CA ALA A 230 -8.27 -20.19 19.11
C ALA A 230 -9.63 -19.58 18.72
N LYS A 231 -9.84 -19.29 17.44
CA LYS A 231 -11.12 -18.80 16.90
C LYS A 231 -12.26 -19.80 17.09
N GLY A 232 -12.01 -21.09 16.90
CA GLY A 232 -12.99 -22.16 17.13
C GLY A 232 -13.37 -22.34 18.61
N SER A 233 -12.51 -21.92 19.53
CA SER A 233 -12.71 -22.08 20.97
C SER A 233 -13.59 -21.01 21.65
N MET A 234 -14.06 -20.00 20.91
CA MET A 234 -14.83 -18.90 21.49
C MET A 234 -15.94 -18.37 20.58
N PRO A 235 -16.96 -17.67 21.12
CA PRO A 235 -18.01 -17.07 20.32
C PRO A 235 -17.49 -16.05 19.30
N ARG A 236 -18.11 -16.01 18.11
CA ARG A 236 -17.71 -15.13 17.00
C ARG A 236 -17.69 -13.64 17.36
N SER A 237 -18.64 -13.19 18.19
CA SER A 237 -18.71 -11.81 18.68
C SER A 237 -17.51 -11.46 19.57
N THR A 238 -17.17 -12.35 20.50
CA THR A 238 -15.99 -12.24 21.38
C THR A 238 -14.70 -12.20 20.58
N TRP A 239 -14.52 -13.14 19.64
CA TRP A 239 -13.36 -13.19 18.75
C TRP A 239 -13.19 -11.88 17.98
N SER A 240 -14.26 -11.39 17.36
CA SER A 240 -14.21 -10.16 16.55
C SER A 240 -13.86 -8.93 17.40
N ARG A 241 -14.40 -8.85 18.62
CA ARG A 241 -14.10 -7.76 19.56
C ARG A 241 -12.65 -7.81 20.03
N HIS A 242 -12.13 -8.97 20.40
CA HIS A 242 -10.74 -9.10 20.85
C HIS A 242 -9.76 -8.82 19.72
N LEU A 243 -10.03 -9.29 18.50
CA LEU A 243 -9.20 -8.94 17.34
C LEU A 243 -9.21 -7.44 17.04
N LYS A 244 -10.31 -6.73 17.31
CA LYS A 244 -10.33 -5.28 17.19
C LYS A 244 -9.37 -4.64 18.20
N LEU A 245 -9.51 -4.98 19.49
CA LEU A 245 -8.63 -4.45 20.54
C LEU A 245 -7.15 -4.77 20.31
N LEU A 246 -6.83 -5.98 19.84
CA LEU A 246 -5.44 -6.35 19.53
C LEU A 246 -4.86 -5.50 18.39
N ARG A 247 -5.65 -5.17 17.37
CA ARG A 247 -5.23 -4.24 16.30
C ARG A 247 -5.10 -2.81 16.78
N ASP A 248 -6.03 -2.36 17.62
CA ASP A 248 -6.01 -1.02 18.21
C ASP A 248 -4.77 -0.87 19.13
N ALA A 249 -4.38 -1.94 19.81
CA ALA A 249 -3.12 -2.07 20.58
C ALA A 249 -1.89 -2.36 19.69
N GLY A 250 -2.04 -2.31 18.36
CA GLY A 250 -0.96 -2.28 17.39
C GLY A 250 -0.47 -3.61 16.81
N LEU A 251 -1.14 -4.73 17.08
CA LEU A 251 -0.86 -5.98 16.37
C LEU A 251 -1.36 -5.91 14.93
N SER A 252 -0.55 -6.40 14.00
CA SER A 252 -0.94 -6.56 12.60
C SER A 252 -1.80 -7.81 12.39
N ASP A 253 -2.50 -7.88 11.26
CA ASP A 253 -3.22 -9.12 10.90
C ASP A 253 -2.25 -10.31 10.73
N THR A 254 -0.99 -10.00 10.41
CA THR A 254 0.11 -10.95 10.28
C THR A 254 0.52 -11.54 11.62
N ASP A 255 0.72 -10.74 12.67
CA ASP A 255 1.01 -11.25 14.02
C ASP A 255 -0.09 -12.23 14.46
N LEU A 256 -1.33 -11.82 14.21
CA LEU A 256 -2.52 -12.60 14.53
C LEU A 256 -2.62 -13.89 13.71
N SER A 257 -1.95 -13.99 12.56
CA SER A 257 -1.95 -15.16 11.70
C SER A 257 -0.84 -16.14 12.04
N SER A 258 0.38 -15.64 12.25
CA SER A 258 1.54 -16.46 12.61
C SER A 258 1.49 -16.95 14.06
N GLY A 259 0.81 -16.23 14.96
CA GLY A 259 0.93 -16.47 16.41
C GLY A 259 2.31 -16.09 16.95
N GLU A 260 3.12 -15.43 16.14
CA GLU A 260 4.42 -14.89 16.50
C GLU A 260 4.50 -13.45 16.03
N ILE A 261 5.16 -12.62 16.83
CA ILE A 261 5.53 -11.28 16.39
C ILE A 261 6.70 -11.48 15.43
N ILE A 262 6.43 -11.30 14.13
CA ILE A 262 7.42 -11.66 13.10
C ILE A 262 8.72 -10.88 13.37
N PRO A 263 9.90 -11.55 13.43
CA PRO A 263 11.20 -10.94 13.74
C PRO A 263 11.65 -9.82 12.80
N PHE A 264 10.89 -9.51 11.75
CA PHE A 264 11.06 -8.29 10.99
C PHE A 264 10.89 -7.02 11.84
N ARG A 265 10.37 -7.16 13.07
CA ARG A 265 10.39 -6.13 14.11
C ARG A 265 11.67 -6.07 14.96
N ARG A 266 12.57 -7.06 14.90
CA ARG A 266 13.85 -7.04 15.67
C ARG A 266 14.93 -6.20 14.99
N HIS A 267 14.85 -6.08 13.68
CA HIS A 267 15.44 -4.98 12.93
C HIS A 267 14.27 -4.29 12.26
N VAL A 268 13.57 -3.45 13.02
CA VAL A 268 12.76 -2.40 12.41
C VAL A 268 13.75 -1.67 11.51
N VAL A 269 13.74 -2.00 10.21
CA VAL A 269 13.76 -0.91 9.27
C VAL A 269 12.57 -0.08 9.72
N GLN A 270 12.82 0.94 10.54
CA GLN A 270 11.83 1.98 10.73
C GLN A 270 11.61 2.45 9.30
N LEU A 271 10.51 2.00 8.68
CA LEU A 271 10.01 2.62 7.49
C LEU A 271 9.68 4.02 7.98
N HIS A 272 10.68 4.90 7.89
CA HIS A 272 10.55 6.31 8.22
C HIS A 272 9.44 6.90 7.34
N GLN A 273 9.17 8.18 7.53
CA GLN A 273 8.32 8.90 6.60
C GLN A 273 8.74 8.60 5.15
N PRO A 274 7.79 8.29 4.26
CA PRO A 274 8.12 7.95 2.89
C PRO A 274 8.91 9.09 2.25
N VAL A 275 9.96 8.75 1.50
CA VAL A 275 10.71 9.74 0.74
C VAL A 275 9.88 10.19 -0.45
N THR A 276 9.78 11.51 -0.63
CA THR A 276 8.92 12.13 -1.64
C THR A 276 9.70 12.77 -2.77
N SER A 277 11.00 12.99 -2.58
CA SER A 277 11.87 13.63 -3.55
C SER A 277 13.22 12.95 -3.71
N TRP A 278 13.95 13.30 -4.78
CA TRP A 278 15.34 12.88 -4.95
C TRP A 278 16.25 13.44 -3.85
N ALA A 279 15.97 14.64 -3.33
CA ALA A 279 16.74 15.24 -2.25
C ALA A 279 16.54 14.47 -0.94
N ASP A 280 15.31 14.08 -0.62
CA ASP A 280 14.99 13.25 0.56
C ASP A 280 15.74 11.92 0.48
N LEU A 281 15.74 11.30 -0.70
CA LEU A 281 16.41 10.03 -0.93
C LEU A 281 17.93 10.15 -0.81
N GLN A 282 18.52 11.27 -1.23
CA GLN A 282 19.95 11.52 -1.04
C GLN A 282 20.32 11.73 0.42
N GLN A 283 19.45 12.35 1.22
CA GLN A 283 19.66 12.55 2.65
C GLN A 283 19.51 11.26 3.46
N ALA A 284 18.65 10.34 3.00
CA ALA A 284 18.40 9.05 3.63
C ALA A 284 19.38 7.93 3.20
N ALA A 285 20.22 8.18 2.19
CA ALA A 285 21.11 7.20 1.55
C ALA A 285 22.54 7.21 2.10
#